data_AF-A2GRL5-F1
#
_entry.id   AF-A2GRL5-F1
#
_cell.length_a   1.000
_cell.length_b   1.000
_cell.length_c   1.000
_cell.angle_alpha   90.00
_cell.angle_beta   90.00
_cell.angle_gamma   90.00
#
_symmetry.space_group_name_H-M   'P 1'
#
loop_
_entity.id
_entity.type
_entity.pdbx_description
1 polymer ?
#
loop_
_entity_poly.entity_id
_entity_poly.type
_entity_poly.pdbx_seq_one_letter_code
_entity_poly.pdbx_strand_id
1 'polypeptide(L)'
;MTEEMKSSEYLLEHLFDDDQAEPTKEKFISGFYCQIEILSIGKNSAFPLIVVNPDINPDLHVARSSNTCCKMFVDHITLQDLIKFQEISCKVIDGYYYDGKRDMTIRNEVKKLFELRAKYKKEGNPIQEIIKLLLNSIYGKTILKPIDKKIRFIKDNKLTDYIIKNYNDIQTIEFIPDSELSCVKSFKPIVRHFNYCPLGVSILSMSKRIMNEVFFTAEDLGLKLFYQDTDSLHLYEKDLDKLAEEYKRRYNRELIGKALGQFHSDFAEITAGH
;
A
#
# COMPACT_ATOMS: atom_id res chain seq x y z
N MET A 1 1.33 28.84 -3.76
CA MET A 1 2.31 28.27 -2.84
C MET A 1 3.47 29.25 -2.71
N THR A 2 3.78 29.69 -1.49
CA THR A 2 5.03 30.40 -1.21
C THR A 2 6.20 29.40 -1.28
N GLU A 3 7.44 29.87 -1.46
CA GLU A 3 8.61 28.98 -1.47
C GLU A 3 8.78 28.21 -0.14
N GLU A 4 8.30 28.78 0.97
CA GLU A 4 8.24 28.09 2.28
C GLU A 4 7.39 26.81 2.25
N MET A 5 6.31 26.77 1.47
CA MET A 5 5.44 25.58 1.35
C MET A 5 6.09 24.43 0.58
N LYS A 6 7.24 24.65 -0.05
CA LYS A 6 8.04 23.61 -0.74
C LYS A 6 9.11 22.99 0.16
N SER A 7 9.10 23.29 1.46
CA SER A 7 9.95 22.63 2.45
C SER A 7 9.25 21.39 3.01
N SER A 8 10.00 20.29 3.13
CA SER A 8 9.55 19.08 3.83
C SER A 8 9.20 19.39 5.28
N GLU A 9 9.98 20.24 5.92
CA GLU A 9 9.79 20.67 7.31
C GLU A 9 8.45 21.38 7.47
N TYR A 10 8.15 22.34 6.59
CA TYR A 10 6.87 23.06 6.61
C TYR A 10 5.68 22.09 6.46
N LEU A 11 5.75 21.17 5.50
CA LEU A 11 4.66 20.22 5.26
C LEU A 11 4.43 19.29 6.46
N LEU A 12 5.50 18.81 7.10
CA LEU A 12 5.43 17.92 8.25
C LEU A 12 5.03 18.65 9.54
N GLU A 13 5.48 19.89 9.71
CA GLU A 13 5.09 20.74 10.85
C GLU A 13 3.59 20.99 10.85
N HIS A 14 2.99 21.23 9.67
CA HIS A 14 1.56 21.53 9.55
C HIS A 14 0.67 20.32 9.27
N LEU A 15 1.25 19.12 9.18
CA LEU A 15 0.55 17.86 9.00
C LEU A 15 -0.23 17.46 10.26
N PHE A 16 -1.47 17.03 10.07
CA PHE A 16 -2.33 16.44 11.09
C PHE A 16 -1.61 15.33 11.86
N ASP A 17 -1.91 15.24 13.15
CA ASP A 17 -1.58 14.05 13.93
C ASP A 17 -2.42 12.83 13.43
N ASP A 18 -1.97 11.62 13.79
CA ASP A 18 -2.55 10.36 13.27
C ASP A 18 -4.08 10.27 13.49
N ASP A 19 -4.55 10.66 14.68
CA ASP A 19 -5.97 10.61 15.06
C ASP A 19 -6.70 11.97 14.90
N GLN A 20 -6.02 13.00 14.37
CA GLN A 20 -6.63 14.31 14.19
C GLN A 20 -7.70 14.26 13.09
N ALA A 21 -8.91 14.75 13.42
CA ALA A 21 -10.04 14.81 12.50
C ALA A 21 -10.29 16.22 11.97
N GLU A 22 -10.13 17.24 12.81
CA GLU A 22 -10.42 18.64 12.49
C GLU A 22 -9.13 19.45 12.35
N PRO A 23 -9.07 20.43 11.43
CA PRO A 23 -7.90 21.29 11.28
C PRO A 23 -7.75 22.26 12.46
N THR A 24 -6.50 22.51 12.86
CA THR A 24 -6.13 23.61 13.76
C THR A 24 -5.32 24.66 13.00
N LYS A 25 -4.94 25.77 13.66
CA LYS A 25 -4.11 26.80 13.01
C LYS A 25 -2.73 26.27 12.66
N GLU A 26 -2.18 25.43 13.52
CA GLU A 26 -0.84 24.86 13.40
C GLU A 26 -0.88 23.57 12.57
N LYS A 27 -1.93 22.74 12.70
CA LYS A 27 -2.09 21.47 12.01
C LYS A 27 -3.30 21.51 11.09
N PHE A 28 -3.16 22.04 9.89
CA PHE A 28 -4.27 22.17 8.92
C PHE A 28 -4.15 21.24 7.70
N ILE A 29 -3.02 20.55 7.52
CA ILE A 29 -2.80 19.63 6.40
C ILE A 29 -3.25 18.22 6.80
N SER A 30 -4.37 17.75 6.24
CA SER A 30 -4.91 16.41 6.52
C SER A 30 -4.13 15.28 5.84
N GLY A 31 -3.32 15.61 4.83
CA GLY A 31 -2.43 14.69 4.12
C GLY A 31 -1.91 15.35 2.84
N PHE A 32 -0.77 14.90 2.35
CA PHE A 32 -0.19 15.41 1.11
C PHE A 32 0.43 14.31 0.25
N TYR A 33 0.58 14.63 -1.02
CA TYR A 33 1.20 13.81 -2.06
C TYR A 33 2.10 14.71 -2.88
N CYS A 34 3.40 14.41 -2.91
CA CYS A 34 4.37 15.26 -3.58
C CYS A 34 5.44 14.43 -4.30
N GLN A 35 6.04 15.05 -5.31
CA GLN A 35 7.30 14.60 -5.86
C GLN A 35 8.44 15.20 -5.02
N ILE A 36 9.36 14.35 -4.59
CA ILE A 36 10.58 14.75 -3.91
C ILE A 36 11.80 14.38 -4.74
N GLU A 37 12.88 15.11 -4.55
CA GLU A 37 14.24 14.75 -4.95
C GLU A 37 15.03 14.44 -3.69
N ILE A 38 15.51 13.20 -3.58
CA ILE A 38 16.38 12.79 -2.47
C ILE A 38 17.79 13.34 -2.76
N LEU A 39 18.33 14.11 -1.81
CA LEU A 39 19.64 14.75 -1.93
C LEU A 39 20.74 13.92 -1.26
N SER A 40 20.42 13.32 -0.11
CA SER A 40 21.34 12.42 0.60
C SER A 40 20.58 11.32 1.35
N ILE A 41 21.29 10.24 1.67
CA ILE A 41 20.81 9.10 2.46
C ILE A 41 21.78 8.95 3.64
N GLY A 42 21.30 9.17 4.87
CA GLY A 42 22.12 9.03 6.07
C GLY A 42 22.33 7.57 6.46
N LYS A 43 21.33 6.72 6.24
CA LYS A 43 21.35 5.30 6.58
C LYS A 43 20.92 4.41 5.43
N ASN A 44 21.85 3.55 5.00
CA ASN A 44 21.56 2.48 4.05
C ASN A 44 20.80 1.37 4.76
N SER A 45 19.77 0.83 4.11
CA SER A 45 19.05 -0.35 4.58
C SER A 45 19.27 -1.53 3.66
N ALA A 46 19.31 -2.74 4.24
CA ALA A 46 19.23 -3.99 3.48
C ALA A 46 17.93 -4.11 2.66
N PHE A 47 16.85 -3.48 3.13
CA PHE A 47 15.56 -3.39 2.46
C PHE A 47 15.19 -1.91 2.23
N PRO A 48 15.70 -1.28 1.16
CA PRO A 48 15.49 0.14 0.91
C PRO A 48 14.00 0.48 0.72
N LEU A 49 13.55 1.54 1.40
CA LEU A 49 12.23 2.17 1.20
C LEU A 49 12.20 2.95 -0.12
N ILE A 50 13.38 3.39 -0.58
CA ILE A 50 13.54 4.18 -1.79
C ILE A 50 13.25 3.31 -3.01
N VAL A 51 12.28 3.76 -3.81
CA VAL A 51 11.88 3.12 -5.06
C VAL A 51 12.28 3.98 -6.25
N VAL A 52 13.29 3.53 -6.99
CA VAL A 52 13.76 4.16 -8.22
C VAL A 52 12.87 3.74 -9.38
N ASN A 53 11.95 4.62 -9.77
CA ASN A 53 11.12 4.42 -10.95
C ASN A 53 11.89 4.84 -12.22
N PRO A 54 12.15 3.91 -13.18
CA PRO A 54 12.86 4.23 -14.42
C PRO A 54 12.16 5.28 -15.29
N ASP A 55 10.83 5.37 -15.23
CA ASP A 55 10.08 6.38 -16.00
C ASP A 55 10.32 7.80 -15.47
N ILE A 56 10.67 7.93 -14.19
CA ILE A 56 10.95 9.20 -13.52
C ILE A 56 12.45 9.50 -13.52
N ASN A 57 13.28 8.45 -13.48
CA ASN A 57 14.73 8.52 -13.39
C ASN A 57 15.38 7.66 -14.50
N PRO A 58 15.25 8.08 -15.78
CA PRO A 58 15.72 7.29 -16.92
C PRO A 58 17.23 7.06 -16.93
N ASP A 59 17.99 7.99 -16.32
CA ASP A 59 19.45 7.95 -16.26
C ASP A 59 19.99 7.04 -15.13
N LEU A 60 19.11 6.50 -14.27
CA LEU A 60 19.51 5.62 -13.17
C LEU A 60 19.30 4.15 -13.54
N HIS A 61 20.41 3.44 -13.78
CA HIS A 61 20.42 2.00 -14.09
C HIS A 61 20.65 1.14 -12.86
N VAL A 62 19.78 1.28 -11.87
CA VAL A 62 19.84 0.55 -10.59
C VAL A 62 18.59 -0.31 -10.39
N ALA A 63 18.64 -1.22 -9.41
CA ALA A 63 17.46 -1.97 -9.01
C ALA A 63 16.35 -1.02 -8.51
N ARG A 64 15.10 -1.43 -8.75
CA ARG A 64 13.92 -0.62 -8.35
C ARG A 64 13.91 -0.30 -6.86
N SER A 65 14.31 -1.21 -5.99
CA SER A 65 14.58 -0.91 -4.58
C SER A 65 16.09 -0.81 -4.39
N SER A 66 16.58 0.39 -4.09
CA SER A 66 18.01 0.62 -3.91
C SER A 66 18.26 1.85 -3.03
N ASN A 67 19.37 1.87 -2.30
CA ASN A 67 19.84 3.04 -1.55
C ASN A 67 20.45 4.09 -2.50
N THR A 68 19.64 4.65 -3.41
CA THR A 68 20.09 5.58 -4.45
C THR A 68 19.31 6.88 -4.36
N CYS A 69 19.99 8.02 -4.35
CA CYS A 69 19.33 9.32 -4.46
C CYS A 69 18.58 9.41 -5.81
N CYS A 70 17.28 9.65 -5.76
CA CYS A 70 16.44 9.73 -6.95
C CYS A 70 15.24 10.67 -6.73
N LYS A 71 14.52 10.94 -7.82
CA LYS A 71 13.18 11.55 -7.75
C LYS A 71 12.13 10.47 -7.50
N MET A 72 11.21 10.72 -6.58
CA MET A 72 10.12 9.79 -6.30
C MET A 72 8.85 10.50 -5.86
N PHE A 73 7.69 9.89 -6.09
CA PHE A 73 6.43 10.34 -5.52
C PHE A 73 6.23 9.71 -4.16
N VAL A 74 5.87 10.54 -3.18
CA VAL A 74 5.62 10.13 -1.80
C VAL A 74 4.30 10.71 -1.32
N ASP A 75 3.61 9.94 -0.49
CA ASP A 75 2.63 10.50 0.43
C ASP A 75 3.31 10.88 1.77
N HIS A 76 2.60 11.62 2.60
CA HIS A 76 3.08 12.04 3.92
C HIS A 76 3.64 10.91 4.80
N ILE A 77 3.03 9.72 4.77
CA ILE A 77 3.49 8.56 5.56
C ILE A 77 4.83 8.06 5.03
N THR A 78 4.94 7.89 3.71
CA THR A 78 6.19 7.45 3.08
C THR A 78 7.32 8.45 3.32
N LEU A 79 7.05 9.76 3.25
CA LEU A 79 8.05 10.79 3.52
C LEU A 79 8.56 10.74 4.96
N GLN A 80 7.65 10.65 5.93
CA GLN A 80 8.00 10.48 7.35
C GLN A 80 8.87 9.24 7.57
N ASP A 81 8.52 8.11 6.94
CA ASP A 81 9.27 6.86 7.06
C ASP A 81 10.67 6.97 6.45
N LEU A 82 10.81 7.57 5.27
CA LEU A 82 12.11 7.79 4.64
C LEU A 82 13.03 8.64 5.52
N ILE A 83 12.51 9.73 6.09
CA ILE A 83 13.27 10.61 6.99
C ILE A 83 13.64 9.86 8.28
N LYS A 84 12.70 9.12 8.86
CA LYS A 84 12.90 8.42 10.14
C LYS A 84 13.87 7.24 10.03
N PHE A 85 13.74 6.44 8.98
CA PHE A 85 14.39 5.13 8.91
C PHE A 85 15.67 5.14 8.07
N GLN A 86 15.70 5.93 7.00
CA GLN A 86 16.87 6.06 6.11
C GLN A 86 17.58 7.40 6.23
N GLU A 87 17.10 8.28 7.11
CA GLU A 87 17.71 9.58 7.40
C GLU A 87 17.97 10.38 6.12
N ILE A 88 16.98 10.41 5.23
CA ILE A 88 17.13 11.13 3.97
C ILE A 88 17.10 12.64 4.20
N SER A 89 17.82 13.37 3.36
CA SER A 89 17.51 14.77 3.08
C SER A 89 16.87 14.87 1.70
N CYS A 90 15.86 15.72 1.55
CA CYS A 90 15.16 15.84 0.28
C CYS A 90 14.70 17.28 0.01
N LYS A 91 14.34 17.53 -1.24
CA LYS A 91 13.68 18.74 -1.70
C LYS A 91 12.32 18.39 -2.27
N VAL A 92 11.27 19.11 -1.87
CA VAL A 92 9.96 18.98 -2.51
C VAL A 92 9.97 19.73 -3.83
N ILE A 93 9.57 19.06 -4.91
CA ILE A 93 9.52 19.63 -6.25
C ILE A 93 8.16 20.27 -6.49
N ASP A 94 7.11 19.44 -6.43
CA ASP A 94 5.72 19.82 -6.59
C ASP A 94 4.80 18.79 -5.90
N GLY A 95 3.51 19.09 -5.83
CA GLY A 95 2.54 18.22 -5.22
C GLY A 95 1.24 18.93 -4.88
N TYR A 96 0.40 18.23 -4.13
CA TYR A 96 -0.84 18.76 -3.58
C TYR A 96 -1.02 18.26 -2.16
N TYR A 97 -1.71 19.06 -1.35
CA TYR A 97 -2.15 18.67 -0.02
C TYR A 97 -3.65 18.89 0.12
N TYR A 98 -4.25 18.23 1.10
CA TYR A 98 -5.65 18.37 1.44
C TYR A 98 -5.77 19.19 2.73
N ASP A 99 -6.36 20.38 2.65
CA ASP A 99 -6.84 21.10 3.81
C ASP A 99 -8.28 20.71 4.15
N GLY A 100 -8.59 20.66 5.44
CA GLY A 100 -9.93 20.38 5.93
C GLY A 100 -10.07 19.07 6.69
N LYS A 101 -11.32 18.73 6.98
CA LYS A 101 -11.67 17.65 7.89
C LYS A 101 -11.35 16.28 7.29
N ARG A 102 -10.72 15.42 8.08
CA ARG A 102 -10.50 14.01 7.74
C ARG A 102 -11.79 13.21 7.97
N ASP A 103 -12.27 12.54 6.92
CA ASP A 103 -13.41 11.65 7.03
C ASP A 103 -13.01 10.29 7.64
N MET A 104 -13.50 10.03 8.85
CA MET A 104 -13.22 8.81 9.61
C MET A 104 -14.29 7.71 9.40
N THR A 105 -15.26 7.90 8.50
CA THR A 105 -16.37 6.96 8.28
C THR A 105 -15.86 5.57 7.94
N ILE A 106 -14.86 5.46 7.04
CA ILE A 106 -14.30 4.17 6.64
C ILE A 106 -13.66 3.42 7.80
N ARG A 107 -12.99 4.12 8.73
CA ARG A 107 -12.40 3.53 9.93
C ARG A 107 -13.47 2.88 10.81
N ASN A 108 -14.61 3.55 10.97
CA ASN A 108 -15.74 3.05 11.75
C ASN A 108 -16.35 1.81 11.10
N GLU A 109 -16.54 1.80 9.78
CA GLU A 109 -17.08 0.63 9.06
C GLU A 109 -16.13 -0.57 9.09
N VAL A 110 -14.83 -0.36 8.90
CA VAL A 110 -13.81 -1.41 9.01
C VAL A 110 -13.78 -2.00 10.41
N LYS A 111 -13.89 -1.17 11.46
CA LYS A 111 -13.94 -1.64 12.85
C LYS A 111 -15.14 -2.56 13.10
N LYS A 112 -16.33 -2.18 12.62
CA LYS A 112 -17.54 -3.03 12.72
C LYS A 112 -17.33 -4.38 12.03
N LEU A 113 -16.78 -4.40 10.82
CA LEU A 113 -16.49 -5.64 10.10
C LEU A 113 -15.46 -6.51 10.83
N PHE A 114 -14.43 -5.91 11.41
CA PHE A 114 -13.42 -6.63 12.18
C PHE A 114 -14.01 -7.29 13.44
N GLU A 115 -14.81 -6.55 14.20
CA GLU A 115 -15.53 -7.07 15.38
C GLU A 115 -16.49 -8.20 15.01
N LEU A 116 -17.22 -8.04 13.90
CA LEU A 116 -18.13 -9.05 13.38
C LEU A 116 -17.40 -10.33 12.96
N ARG A 117 -16.24 -10.18 12.31
CA ARG A 117 -15.36 -11.31 11.97
C ARG A 117 -14.89 -12.03 13.24
N ALA A 118 -14.46 -11.28 14.25
CA ALA A 118 -13.99 -11.85 15.52
C ALA A 118 -15.09 -12.65 16.23
N LYS A 119 -16.34 -12.15 16.20
CA LYS A 119 -17.51 -12.88 16.69
C LYS A 119 -17.72 -14.21 15.95
N TYR A 120 -17.85 -14.17 14.62
CA TYR A 120 -18.11 -15.38 13.83
C TYR A 120 -16.95 -16.39 13.88
N LYS A 121 -15.71 -15.92 14.01
CA LYS A 121 -14.54 -16.79 14.20
C LYS A 121 -14.64 -17.58 15.51
N LYS A 122 -15.10 -16.95 16.61
CA LYS A 122 -15.33 -17.64 17.90
C LYS A 122 -16.44 -18.69 17.83
N GLU A 123 -17.46 -18.43 17.00
CA GLU A 123 -18.58 -19.34 16.76
C GLU A 123 -18.24 -20.48 15.78
N GLY A 124 -17.03 -20.50 15.19
CA GLY A 124 -16.68 -21.46 14.13
C GLY A 124 -17.47 -21.29 12.84
N ASN A 125 -18.08 -20.10 12.63
CA ASN A 125 -18.97 -19.85 11.51
C ASN A 125 -18.16 -19.48 10.23
N PRO A 126 -18.36 -20.18 9.10
CA PRO A 126 -17.65 -19.92 7.84
C PRO A 126 -17.79 -18.50 7.29
N ILE A 127 -18.83 -17.75 7.68
CA ILE A 127 -19.03 -16.33 7.27
C ILE A 127 -17.80 -15.47 7.60
N GLN A 128 -17.02 -15.82 8.61
CA GLN A 128 -15.79 -15.07 8.94
C GLN A 128 -14.81 -15.01 7.77
N GLU A 129 -14.75 -16.02 6.89
CA GLU A 129 -13.89 -16.01 5.69
C GLU A 129 -14.41 -15.02 4.64
N ILE A 130 -15.72 -14.90 4.48
CA ILE A 130 -16.33 -13.89 3.59
C ILE A 130 -15.98 -12.49 4.09
N ILE A 131 -16.09 -12.25 5.40
CA ILE A 131 -15.73 -10.96 5.99
C ILE A 131 -14.23 -10.68 5.85
N LYS A 132 -13.37 -11.70 6.00
CA LYS A 132 -11.92 -11.60 5.74
C LYS A 132 -11.65 -11.16 4.29
N LEU A 133 -12.29 -11.80 3.31
CA LEU A 133 -12.14 -11.45 1.90
C LEU A 133 -12.62 -10.02 1.62
N LEU A 134 -13.73 -9.58 2.22
CA LEU A 134 -14.22 -8.22 2.10
C LEU A 134 -13.19 -7.21 2.63
N LEU A 135 -12.69 -7.42 3.85
CA LEU A 135 -11.66 -6.56 4.46
C LEU A 135 -10.41 -6.45 3.58
N ASN A 136 -9.93 -7.58 3.05
CA ASN A 136 -8.77 -7.62 2.17
C ASN A 136 -9.02 -7.00 0.78
N SER A 137 -10.28 -6.85 0.37
CA SER A 137 -10.64 -6.31 -0.95
C SER A 137 -10.88 -4.81 -0.97
N ILE A 138 -11.13 -4.17 0.18
CA ILE A 138 -11.50 -2.75 0.27
C ILE A 138 -10.41 -1.86 -0.34
N TYR A 139 -9.15 -2.04 0.03
CA TYR A 139 -8.06 -1.20 -0.48
C TYR A 139 -7.84 -1.41 -1.99
N GLY A 140 -7.96 -2.65 -2.48
CA GLY A 140 -7.83 -2.94 -3.91
C GLY A 140 -8.92 -2.23 -4.72
N LYS A 141 -10.11 -2.09 -4.14
CA LYS A 141 -11.21 -1.36 -4.77
C LYS A 141 -10.99 0.14 -4.84
N THR A 142 -10.31 0.74 -3.86
CA THR A 142 -10.06 2.20 -3.83
C THR A 142 -9.03 2.66 -4.85
N ILE A 143 -8.11 1.78 -5.28
CA ILE A 143 -7.06 2.06 -6.28
C ILE A 143 -7.30 1.40 -7.65
N LEU A 144 -8.51 0.88 -7.88
CA LEU A 144 -8.80 0.14 -9.11
C LEU A 144 -8.62 1.05 -10.33
N LYS A 145 -7.81 0.60 -11.29
CA LYS A 145 -7.63 1.26 -12.58
C LYS A 145 -8.94 1.31 -13.37
N PRO A 146 -9.15 2.33 -14.23
CA PRO A 146 -10.30 2.35 -15.10
C PRO A 146 -10.31 1.10 -15.99
N ILE A 147 -11.49 0.50 -16.12
CA ILE A 147 -11.71 -0.62 -17.03
C ILE A 147 -11.96 -0.01 -18.42
N ASP A 148 -10.92 -0.03 -19.24
CA ASP A 148 -10.85 0.51 -20.60
C ASP A 148 -11.17 -0.53 -21.68
N LYS A 149 -11.38 -1.78 -21.27
CA LYS A 149 -11.65 -2.91 -22.16
C LYS A 149 -12.92 -3.64 -21.76
N LYS A 150 -13.63 -4.13 -22.76
CA LYS A 150 -14.78 -5.01 -22.60
C LYS A 150 -14.53 -6.30 -23.36
N ILE A 151 -14.72 -7.42 -22.68
CA ILE A 151 -14.62 -8.75 -23.28
C ILE A 151 -16.04 -9.26 -23.52
N ARG A 152 -16.30 -9.81 -24.71
CA ARG A 152 -17.53 -10.52 -25.04
C ARG A 152 -17.20 -11.82 -25.75
N PHE A 153 -17.94 -12.87 -25.40
CA PHE A 153 -17.93 -14.13 -26.14
C PHE A 153 -19.10 -14.12 -27.13
N ILE A 154 -18.79 -14.19 -28.42
CA ILE A 154 -19.74 -14.10 -29.52
C ILE A 154 -19.71 -15.42 -30.27
N LYS A 155 -20.90 -15.96 -30.60
CA LYS A 155 -20.98 -17.16 -31.45
C LYS A 155 -20.39 -16.89 -32.83
N ASP A 156 -19.63 -17.83 -33.37
CA ASP A 156 -18.91 -17.64 -34.64
C ASP A 156 -19.86 -17.32 -35.80
N ASN A 157 -21.04 -17.94 -35.82
CA ASN A 157 -22.08 -17.64 -36.81
C ASN A 157 -22.67 -16.22 -36.73
N LYS A 158 -22.44 -15.49 -35.64
CA LYS A 158 -22.85 -14.07 -35.45
C LYS A 158 -21.65 -13.12 -35.43
N LEU A 159 -20.44 -13.64 -35.58
CA LEU A 159 -19.22 -12.85 -35.45
C LEU A 159 -19.13 -11.79 -36.55
N THR A 160 -19.41 -12.16 -37.80
CA THR A 160 -19.39 -11.22 -38.94
C THR A 160 -20.32 -10.03 -38.72
N ASP A 161 -21.57 -10.29 -38.30
CA ASP A 161 -22.54 -9.24 -37.98
C ASP A 161 -22.07 -8.34 -36.84
N TYR A 162 -21.44 -8.92 -35.82
CA TYR A 162 -20.89 -8.18 -34.70
C TYR A 162 -19.73 -7.28 -35.13
N ILE A 163 -18.81 -7.80 -35.98
CA ILE A 163 -17.69 -7.03 -36.52
C ILE A 163 -18.21 -5.84 -37.30
N ILE A 164 -19.12 -6.05 -38.26
CA ILE A 164 -19.66 -4.96 -39.10
C ILE A 164 -20.26 -3.83 -38.24
N LYS A 165 -20.99 -4.18 -37.17
CA LYS A 165 -21.65 -3.21 -36.29
C LYS A 165 -20.70 -2.46 -35.36
N ASN A 166 -19.55 -3.05 -35.00
CA ASN A 166 -18.68 -2.54 -33.92
C ASN A 166 -17.22 -2.39 -34.36
N TYR A 167 -16.91 -2.38 -35.67
CA TYR A 167 -15.55 -2.51 -36.18
C TYR A 167 -14.56 -1.50 -35.60
N ASN A 168 -14.99 -0.25 -35.38
CA ASN A 168 -14.15 0.81 -34.79
C ASN A 168 -13.78 0.57 -33.32
N ASP A 169 -14.61 -0.18 -32.60
CA ASP A 169 -14.43 -0.43 -31.17
C ASP A 169 -13.64 -1.71 -30.90
N ILE A 170 -13.47 -2.59 -31.90
CA ILE A 170 -12.82 -3.89 -31.73
C ILE A 170 -11.30 -3.71 -31.72
N GLN A 171 -10.65 -4.22 -30.66
CA GLN A 171 -9.20 -4.24 -30.52
C GLN A 171 -8.62 -5.57 -30.99
N THR A 172 -9.16 -6.69 -30.49
CA THR A 172 -8.72 -8.03 -30.89
C THR A 172 -9.89 -9.00 -30.95
N ILE A 173 -9.74 -10.04 -31.78
CA ILE A 173 -10.63 -11.20 -31.86
C ILE A 173 -9.75 -12.43 -31.73
N GLU A 174 -10.07 -13.27 -30.76
CA GLU A 174 -9.38 -14.54 -30.48
C GLU A 174 -10.39 -15.68 -30.68
N PHE A 175 -10.12 -16.55 -31.65
CA PHE A 175 -10.90 -17.77 -31.85
C PHE A 175 -10.52 -18.80 -30.80
N ILE A 176 -11.51 -19.36 -30.11
CA ILE A 176 -11.26 -20.33 -29.04
C ILE A 176 -11.22 -21.73 -29.68
N PRO A 177 -10.12 -22.49 -29.54
CA PRO A 177 -10.05 -23.86 -30.04
C PRO A 177 -11.21 -24.72 -29.50
N ASP A 178 -11.74 -25.59 -30.34
CA ASP A 178 -12.81 -26.55 -30.00
C ASP A 178 -14.10 -25.91 -29.43
N SER A 179 -14.39 -24.66 -29.82
CA SER A 179 -15.56 -23.91 -29.36
C SER A 179 -16.19 -23.12 -30.52
N GLU A 180 -17.51 -23.01 -30.54
CA GLU A 180 -18.25 -22.15 -31.49
C GLU A 180 -18.31 -20.68 -31.02
N LEU A 181 -17.40 -20.27 -30.14
CA LEU A 181 -17.32 -18.94 -29.55
C LEU A 181 -15.99 -18.28 -29.87
N SER A 182 -16.07 -17.04 -30.29
CA SER A 182 -14.94 -16.13 -30.43
C SER A 182 -14.93 -15.11 -29.29
N CYS A 183 -13.76 -14.87 -28.71
CA CYS A 183 -13.53 -13.84 -27.70
C CYS A 183 -13.19 -12.52 -28.39
N VAL A 184 -14.10 -11.55 -28.29
CA VAL A 184 -13.90 -10.20 -28.83
C VAL A 184 -13.55 -9.24 -27.70
N LYS A 185 -12.37 -8.61 -27.79
CA LYS A 185 -11.94 -7.52 -26.90
C LYS A 185 -12.21 -6.20 -27.61
N SER A 186 -13.01 -5.35 -26.98
CA SER A 186 -13.35 -4.02 -27.49
C SER A 186 -12.95 -2.92 -26.52
N PHE A 187 -12.68 -1.73 -27.03
CA PHE A 187 -12.50 -0.53 -26.22
C PHE A 187 -13.77 -0.20 -25.46
N LYS A 188 -13.61 0.23 -24.21
CA LYS A 188 -14.66 0.77 -23.37
C LYS A 188 -14.31 2.23 -23.06
N PRO A 189 -15.06 3.20 -23.62
CA PRO A 189 -14.82 4.61 -23.34
C PRO A 189 -14.83 4.91 -21.84
N ILE A 190 -13.81 5.62 -21.36
CA ILE A 190 -13.72 6.06 -19.97
C ILE A 190 -14.42 7.42 -19.88
N VAL A 191 -15.73 7.41 -19.62
CA VAL A 191 -16.54 8.64 -19.54
C VAL A 191 -16.60 9.17 -18.09
N ARG A 192 -16.73 8.27 -17.12
CA ARG A 192 -16.78 8.60 -15.68
C ARG A 192 -16.06 7.50 -14.91
N HIS A 193 -14.82 7.76 -14.52
CA HIS A 193 -14.09 6.91 -13.59
C HIS A 193 -13.69 7.75 -12.39
N PHE A 194 -14.18 7.34 -11.23
CA PHE A 194 -13.79 7.90 -9.95
C PHE A 194 -13.40 6.74 -9.05
N ASN A 195 -12.29 6.90 -8.36
CA ASN A 195 -11.83 5.99 -7.32
C ASN A 195 -11.35 6.83 -6.12
N TYR A 196 -11.11 6.16 -5.00
CA TYR A 196 -10.61 6.78 -3.78
C TYR A 196 -9.09 6.56 -3.67
N CYS A 197 -8.36 6.83 -4.76
CA CYS A 197 -6.93 6.52 -4.85
C CYS A 197 -6.13 7.05 -3.65
N PRO A 198 -6.31 8.31 -3.18
CA PRO A 198 -5.61 8.81 -2.00
C PRO A 198 -5.82 7.92 -0.75
N LEU A 199 -7.05 7.52 -0.46
CA LEU A 199 -7.35 6.60 0.65
C LEU A 199 -6.61 5.26 0.48
N GLY A 200 -6.61 4.72 -0.73
CA GLY A 200 -5.88 3.49 -1.02
C GLY A 200 -4.37 3.59 -0.86
N VAL A 201 -3.78 4.71 -1.29
CA VAL A 201 -2.35 4.99 -1.08
C VAL A 201 -2.03 5.10 0.40
N SER A 202 -2.83 5.86 1.18
CA SER A 202 -2.65 5.93 2.64
C SER A 202 -2.74 4.57 3.34
N ILE A 203 -3.67 3.70 2.92
CA ILE A 203 -3.76 2.33 3.47
C ILE A 203 -2.48 1.54 3.17
N LEU A 204 -1.99 1.60 1.92
CA LEU A 204 -0.77 0.90 1.52
C LEU A 204 0.47 1.45 2.25
N SER A 205 0.58 2.76 2.41
CA SER A 205 1.69 3.39 3.11
C SER A 205 1.68 3.04 4.60
N MET A 206 0.51 3.05 5.26
CA MET A 206 0.41 2.59 6.66
C MET A 206 0.75 1.10 6.80
N SER A 207 0.32 0.26 5.85
CA SER A 207 0.67 -1.16 5.84
C SER A 207 2.19 -1.34 5.77
N LYS A 208 2.88 -0.57 4.92
CA LYS A 208 4.34 -0.57 4.83
C LYS A 208 4.98 -0.06 6.12
N ARG A 209 4.47 1.02 6.71
CA ARG A 209 4.99 1.56 7.98
C ARG A 209 5.02 0.50 9.08
N ILE A 210 3.92 -0.22 9.28
CA ILE A 210 3.83 -1.29 10.30
C ILE A 210 4.96 -2.31 10.11
N MET A 211 5.21 -2.71 8.86
CA MET A 211 6.29 -3.63 8.54
C MET A 211 7.68 -3.00 8.73
N ASN A 212 7.88 -1.77 8.25
CA ASN A 212 9.14 -1.02 8.35
C ASN A 212 9.56 -0.83 9.81
N GLU A 213 8.61 -0.57 10.71
CA GLU A 213 8.89 -0.44 12.15
C GLU A 213 9.52 -1.70 12.73
N VAL A 214 9.07 -2.88 12.31
CA VAL A 214 9.67 -4.16 12.72
C VAL A 214 11.03 -4.36 12.06
N PHE A 215 11.12 -4.10 10.75
CA PHE A 215 12.35 -4.32 9.99
C PHE A 215 13.51 -3.44 10.45
N PHE A 216 13.28 -2.15 10.60
CA PHE A 216 14.32 -1.23 11.05
C PHE A 216 14.68 -1.47 12.51
N THR A 217 13.74 -1.93 13.34
CA THR A 217 14.06 -2.37 14.69
C THR A 217 14.98 -3.58 14.69
N ALA A 218 14.70 -4.59 13.85
CA ALA A 218 15.54 -5.76 13.70
C ALA A 218 16.92 -5.41 13.11
N GLU A 219 16.97 -4.56 12.09
CA GLU A 219 18.21 -4.10 11.45
C GLU A 219 19.09 -3.30 12.43
N ASP A 220 18.50 -2.40 13.23
CA ASP A 220 19.21 -1.64 14.26
C ASP A 220 19.81 -2.51 15.37
N LEU A 221 19.13 -3.62 15.70
CA LEU A 221 19.62 -4.62 16.64
C LEU A 221 20.64 -5.57 16.01
N GLY A 222 20.93 -5.44 14.71
CA GLY A 222 21.81 -6.35 13.96
C GLY A 222 21.23 -7.76 13.81
N LEU A 223 19.91 -7.92 13.91
CA LEU A 223 19.25 -9.20 13.76
C LEU A 223 19.20 -9.60 12.29
N LYS A 224 19.45 -10.88 12.01
CA LYS A 224 19.43 -11.40 10.65
C LYS A 224 17.99 -11.67 10.20
N LEU A 225 17.56 -10.89 9.22
CA LEU A 225 16.31 -11.12 8.49
C LEU A 225 16.62 -11.88 7.21
N PHE A 226 15.90 -12.98 6.96
CA PHE A 226 16.14 -13.85 5.80
C PHE A 226 15.25 -13.55 4.61
N TYR A 227 14.01 -13.12 4.91
CA TYR A 227 12.97 -12.92 3.93
C TYR A 227 11.98 -11.90 4.45
N GLN A 228 11.37 -11.18 3.51
CA GLN A 228 10.28 -10.25 3.73
C GLN A 228 9.25 -10.43 2.62
N ASP A 229 7.99 -10.42 3.03
CA ASP A 229 6.84 -10.17 2.15
C ASP A 229 6.03 -8.99 2.69
N THR A 230 4.93 -8.69 2.01
CA THR A 230 3.96 -7.62 2.29
C THR A 230 3.52 -7.55 3.75
N ASP A 231 3.37 -8.70 4.41
CA ASP A 231 2.88 -8.82 5.79
C ASP A 231 3.60 -9.90 6.63
N SER A 232 4.73 -10.42 6.14
CA SER A 232 5.47 -11.49 6.82
C SER A 232 6.99 -11.31 6.71
N LEU A 233 7.72 -11.96 7.62
CA LEU A 233 9.18 -11.95 7.64
C LEU A 233 9.72 -13.20 8.31
N HIS A 234 10.95 -13.57 7.97
CA HIS A 234 11.67 -14.68 8.60
C HIS A 234 12.86 -14.18 9.41
N LEU A 235 12.90 -14.55 10.68
CA LEU A 235 14.03 -14.35 11.60
C LEU A 235 14.31 -15.63 12.39
N TYR A 236 15.39 -15.64 13.17
CA TYR A 236 15.60 -16.71 14.14
C TYR A 236 14.66 -16.57 15.34
N GLU A 237 14.07 -17.69 15.78
CA GLU A 237 13.18 -17.75 16.93
C GLU A 237 13.81 -17.17 18.20
N LYS A 238 15.09 -17.48 18.47
CA LYS A 238 15.84 -16.97 19.63
C LYS A 238 15.95 -15.44 19.70
N ASP A 239 15.75 -14.76 18.58
CA ASP A 239 15.88 -13.31 18.47
C ASP A 239 14.52 -12.59 18.56
N LEU A 240 13.41 -13.36 18.63
CA LEU A 240 12.05 -12.85 18.69
C LEU A 240 11.77 -12.02 19.95
N ASP A 241 12.18 -12.52 21.12
CA ASP A 241 11.95 -11.83 22.40
C ASP A 241 12.66 -10.47 22.42
N LYS A 242 13.92 -10.43 21.97
CA LYS A 242 14.71 -9.19 21.88
C LYS A 242 14.05 -8.17 20.95
N LEU A 243 13.55 -8.64 19.80
CA LEU A 243 12.85 -7.80 18.86
C LEU A 243 11.55 -7.26 19.45
N ALA A 244 10.77 -8.09 20.13
CA ALA A 244 9.51 -7.71 20.76
C ALA A 244 9.71 -6.69 21.90
N GLU A 245 10.71 -6.90 22.76
CA GLU A 245 11.07 -5.97 23.84
C GLU A 245 11.47 -4.60 23.30
N GLU A 246 12.35 -4.57 22.30
CA GLU A 246 12.81 -3.31 21.69
C GLU A 246 11.69 -2.60 20.93
N TYR A 247 10.86 -3.35 20.19
CA TYR A 247 9.69 -2.80 19.52
C TYR A 247 8.72 -2.16 20.52
N LYS A 248 8.44 -2.84 21.64
CA LYS A 248 7.62 -2.29 22.73
C LYS A 248 8.24 -1.04 23.33
N ARG A 249 9.57 -1.01 23.52
CA ARG A 249 10.29 0.18 24.02
C ARG A 249 10.17 1.38 23.07
N ARG A 250 10.30 1.15 21.75
CA ARG A 250 10.28 2.21 20.72
C ARG A 250 8.88 2.77 20.45
N TYR A 251 7.88 1.89 20.40
CA TYR A 251 6.55 2.22 19.89
C TYR A 251 5.44 2.12 20.92
N ASN A 252 5.75 1.65 22.14
CA ASN A 252 4.77 1.40 23.20
C ASN A 252 3.59 0.52 22.72
N ARG A 253 3.89 -0.45 21.84
CA ARG A 253 2.94 -1.39 21.26
C ARG A 253 3.49 -2.81 21.38
N GLU A 254 2.62 -3.77 21.64
CA GLU A 254 2.98 -5.18 21.68
C GLU A 254 3.18 -5.72 20.26
N LEU A 255 4.36 -6.27 19.97
CA LEU A 255 4.67 -6.84 18.65
C LEU A 255 3.88 -8.13 18.39
N ILE A 256 3.84 -9.03 19.38
CA ILE A 256 3.29 -10.38 19.24
C ILE A 256 1.92 -10.49 19.91
N GLY A 257 0.96 -11.10 19.21
CA GLY A 257 -0.35 -11.38 19.77
C GLY A 257 -1.45 -11.62 18.73
N LYS A 258 -2.71 -11.49 19.16
CA LYS A 258 -3.91 -11.81 18.36
C LYS A 258 -4.76 -10.59 18.00
N ALA A 259 -4.36 -9.40 18.45
CA ALA A 259 -5.05 -8.16 18.16
C ALA A 259 -4.65 -7.61 16.77
N LEU A 260 -5.40 -6.61 16.30
CA LEU A 260 -5.10 -5.94 15.04
C LEU A 260 -3.72 -5.27 15.10
N GLY A 261 -2.89 -5.51 14.08
CA GLY A 261 -1.55 -4.94 13.99
C GLY A 261 -0.48 -5.69 14.79
N GLN A 262 -0.81 -6.84 15.40
CA GLN A 262 0.14 -7.74 16.03
C GLN A 262 0.53 -8.88 15.08
N PHE A 263 1.75 -9.38 15.25
CA PHE A 263 2.30 -10.51 14.52
C PHE A 263 2.12 -11.81 15.33
N HIS A 264 2.11 -12.93 14.62
CA HIS A 264 2.10 -14.26 15.21
C HIS A 264 3.05 -15.16 14.42
N SER A 265 3.60 -16.17 15.08
CA SER A 265 4.39 -17.19 14.38
C SER A 265 3.45 -18.12 13.61
N ASP A 266 3.69 -18.27 12.32
CA ASP A 266 2.98 -19.23 11.45
C ASP A 266 3.54 -20.65 11.57
N PHE A 267 4.75 -20.80 12.12
CA PHE A 267 5.33 -22.12 12.34
C PHE A 267 4.61 -22.82 13.49
N ALA A 268 4.08 -24.01 13.21
CA ALA A 268 3.59 -24.88 14.26
C ALA A 268 4.74 -25.21 15.22
N GLU A 269 4.45 -25.24 16.52
CA GLU A 269 5.38 -25.83 17.50
C GLU A 269 5.66 -27.26 17.03
N ILE A 270 6.93 -27.56 16.73
CA ILE A 270 7.36 -28.93 16.48
C ILE A 270 7.25 -29.64 17.82
N THR A 271 6.13 -30.31 18.07
CA THR A 271 6.01 -31.21 19.21
C THR A 271 7.02 -32.33 19.00
N ALA A 272 7.99 -32.43 19.91
CA ALA A 272 8.96 -33.52 19.93
C ALA A 272 8.20 -34.85 20.10
N GLY A 273 7.92 -35.52 18.99
CA GLY A 273 7.10 -36.74 19.01
C GLY A 273 6.67 -37.30 17.67
N HIS A 274 6.91 -36.63 16.53
CA HIS A 274 6.77 -37.20 15.18
C HIS A 274 8.05 -36.97 14.38
#